data_AF-A0AAW5EFX6-F1
#
_entry.id   AF-A0AAW5EFX6-F1
#
_cell.length_a   1.000
_cell.length_b   1.000
_cell.length_c   1.000
_cell.angle_alpha   90.00
_cell.angle_beta   90.00
_cell.angle_gamma   90.00
#
_symmetry.space_group_name_H-M   'P 1'
#
loop_
_entity.id
_entity.type
_entity.pdbx_description
1 polymer ?
#
loop_
_entity_poly.entity_id
_entity_poly.type
_entity_poly.pdbx_seq_one_letter_code
_entity_poly.pdbx_strand_id
1 'polypeptide(L)'
;MGSEIKVGNETHFVNFSYLKKKFPQILSNGCKYYRNDYNYKIGESNFNFKDKPEFAYYEDQFKAYMGEENYKKLRPYLGMTTYYVCEGKKYPVVFSTMIDYKVKNYGLFGDEGRGFSFSSISRKSAGGGSFHYFTNGKFIKSDEKYTGQSY
;
A
#
# COMPACT_ATOMS: atom_id res chain seq x y z
N MET A 1 -28.04 -7.39 6.19
CA MET A 1 -27.37 -7.01 7.46
C MET A 1 -26.94 -5.57 7.36
N GLY A 2 -27.42 -4.72 8.26
CA GLY A 2 -27.04 -3.31 8.38
C GLY A 2 -26.48 -3.03 9.77
N SER A 3 -26.15 -1.79 10.07
CA SER A 3 -25.74 -1.36 11.42
C SER A 3 -26.25 0.04 11.73
N GLU A 4 -26.44 0.34 13.00
CA GLU A 4 -26.71 1.70 13.46
C GLU A 4 -25.40 2.49 13.56
N ILE A 5 -25.43 3.75 13.12
CA ILE A 5 -24.33 4.70 13.26
C ILE A 5 -24.85 5.98 13.90
N LYS A 6 -24.01 6.67 14.66
CA LYS A 6 -24.31 7.99 15.21
C LYS A 6 -23.74 9.08 14.33
N VAL A 7 -24.55 10.06 13.98
CA VAL A 7 -24.14 11.28 13.28
C VAL A 7 -24.64 12.47 14.12
N GLY A 8 -23.73 13.12 14.83
CA GLY A 8 -24.09 14.10 15.86
C GLY A 8 -24.90 13.45 16.99
N ASN A 9 -26.09 14.00 17.27
CA ASN A 9 -27.01 13.49 18.29
C ASN A 9 -28.03 12.48 17.75
N GLU A 10 -28.03 12.20 16.45
CA GLU A 10 -28.99 11.31 15.80
C GLU A 10 -28.39 9.92 15.52
N THR A 11 -29.22 8.89 15.66
CA THR A 11 -28.89 7.51 15.31
C THR A 11 -29.55 7.16 13.98
N HIS A 12 -28.77 6.71 13.01
CA HIS A 12 -29.26 6.29 11.70
C HIS A 12 -28.98 4.80 11.48
N PHE A 13 -29.96 4.06 10.95
CA PHE A 13 -29.75 2.70 10.50
C PHE A 13 -29.21 2.67 9.07
N VAL A 14 -28.07 2.03 8.86
CA VAL A 14 -27.42 1.91 7.56
C VAL A 14 -27.60 0.49 7.02
N ASN A 15 -28.34 0.37 5.91
CA ASN A 15 -28.47 -0.89 5.20
C ASN A 15 -27.29 -1.08 4.23
N PHE A 16 -26.36 -1.98 4.56
CA PHE A 16 -25.20 -2.26 3.72
C PHE A 16 -25.55 -2.87 2.36
N SER A 17 -26.65 -3.60 2.23
CA SER A 17 -27.09 -4.15 0.94
C SER A 17 -27.53 -3.04 -0.02
N TYR A 18 -28.23 -2.02 0.51
CA TYR A 18 -28.60 -0.83 -0.26
C TYR A 18 -27.37 -0.03 -0.68
N LEU A 19 -26.42 0.19 0.25
CA LEU A 19 -25.18 0.90 -0.06
C LEU A 19 -24.34 0.18 -1.12
N LYS A 20 -24.18 -1.14 -1.03
CA LYS A 20 -23.44 -1.91 -2.04
C LYS A 20 -24.08 -1.80 -3.44
N LYS A 21 -25.41 -1.70 -3.52
CA LYS A 21 -26.13 -1.51 -4.78
C LYS A 21 -25.97 -0.09 -5.33
N LYS A 22 -26.00 0.92 -4.46
CA LYS A 22 -25.91 2.34 -4.86
C LYS A 22 -24.47 2.78 -5.16
N PHE A 23 -23.50 2.21 -4.45
CA PHE A 23 -22.07 2.49 -4.57
C PHE A 23 -21.28 1.19 -4.73
N PRO A 24 -21.42 0.51 -5.89
CA PRO A 24 -20.70 -0.72 -6.14
C PRO A 24 -19.19 -0.44 -6.22
N GLN A 25 -18.38 -1.32 -5.63
CA GLN A 25 -16.92 -1.24 -5.68
C GLN A 25 -16.37 -1.80 -7.00
N ILE A 26 -16.84 -1.22 -8.10
CA ILE A 26 -16.46 -1.58 -9.46
C ILE A 26 -15.86 -0.37 -10.16
N LEU A 27 -14.86 -0.61 -11.01
CA LEU A 27 -14.34 0.40 -11.92
C LEU A 27 -15.36 0.71 -13.01
N SER A 28 -15.13 1.79 -13.78
CA SER A 28 -15.98 2.18 -14.91
C SER A 28 -16.10 1.09 -16.00
N ASN A 29 -15.14 0.16 -16.05
CA ASN A 29 -15.17 -1.02 -16.93
C ASN A 29 -15.88 -2.24 -16.31
N GLY A 30 -16.54 -2.09 -15.16
CA GLY A 30 -17.29 -3.16 -14.47
C GLY A 30 -16.46 -4.10 -13.60
N CYS A 31 -15.14 -3.94 -13.56
CA CYS A 31 -14.26 -4.84 -12.81
C CYS A 31 -14.20 -4.54 -11.32
N LYS A 32 -14.15 -5.57 -10.48
CA LYS A 32 -14.13 -5.43 -9.01
C LYS A 32 -12.78 -4.88 -8.56
N TYR A 33 -12.82 -3.84 -7.74
CA TYR A 33 -11.64 -3.14 -7.23
C TYR A 33 -11.37 -3.47 -5.75
N TYR A 34 -10.09 -3.59 -5.40
CA TYR A 34 -9.60 -3.95 -4.07
C TYR A 34 -8.55 -2.95 -3.60
N ARG A 35 -8.67 -2.47 -2.36
CA ARG A 35 -7.74 -1.53 -1.72
C ARG A 35 -7.36 -2.00 -0.32
N ASN A 36 -6.09 -1.88 0.03
CA ASN A 36 -5.55 -2.22 1.34
C ASN A 36 -5.59 -0.97 2.23
N ASP A 37 -6.74 -0.71 2.88
CA ASP A 37 -6.90 0.33 3.89
C ASP A 37 -7.60 -0.22 5.15
N TYR A 38 -7.53 0.54 6.25
CA TYR A 38 -8.07 0.13 7.56
C TYR A 38 -9.58 -0.18 7.55
N ASN A 39 -10.34 0.30 6.56
CA ASN A 39 -11.77 0.09 6.44
C ASN A 39 -12.13 -1.12 5.57
N TYR A 40 -11.18 -1.64 4.79
CA TYR A 40 -11.38 -2.79 3.93
C TYR A 40 -11.23 -4.09 4.72
N LYS A 41 -12.37 -4.71 5.06
CA LYS A 41 -12.37 -5.99 5.80
C LYS A 41 -11.61 -7.07 5.04
N ILE A 42 -10.48 -7.43 5.64
CA ILE A 42 -9.60 -8.57 5.40
C ILE A 42 -10.44 -9.86 5.36
N GLY A 43 -10.43 -10.55 4.23
CA GLY A 43 -11.05 -11.86 4.07
C GLY A 43 -10.94 -12.39 2.65
N GLU A 44 -11.21 -11.54 1.64
CA GLU A 44 -11.14 -11.92 0.22
C GLU A 44 -9.94 -11.31 -0.54
N SER A 45 -9.26 -10.33 0.05
CA SER A 45 -8.20 -9.59 -0.63
C SER A 45 -6.82 -10.18 -0.37
N ASN A 46 -6.16 -10.66 -1.43
CA ASN A 46 -4.79 -11.14 -1.35
C ASN A 46 -3.85 -10.13 -2.04
N PHE A 47 -3.35 -9.19 -1.23
CA PHE A 47 -2.40 -8.15 -1.62
C PHE A 47 -0.94 -8.64 -1.70
N ASN A 48 -0.69 -9.94 -1.50
CA ASN A 48 0.66 -10.47 -1.63
C ASN A 48 1.07 -10.47 -3.11
N PHE A 49 2.13 -9.70 -3.39
CA PHE A 49 2.81 -9.66 -4.67
C PHE A 49 3.84 -10.79 -4.83
N LYS A 50 4.39 -11.28 -3.70
CA LYS A 50 5.50 -12.23 -3.72
C LYS A 50 5.03 -13.62 -4.17
N ASP A 51 5.89 -14.26 -4.96
CA ASP A 51 5.82 -15.68 -5.30
C ASP A 51 4.55 -16.05 -6.09
N LYS A 52 4.15 -15.16 -7.01
CA LYS A 52 2.96 -15.31 -7.85
C LYS A 52 3.29 -15.23 -9.34
N PRO A 53 3.07 -16.32 -10.11
CA PRO A 53 3.29 -16.32 -11.56
C PRO A 53 2.48 -15.26 -12.30
N GLU A 54 1.28 -14.93 -11.82
CA GLU A 54 0.40 -13.91 -12.42
C GLU A 54 1.03 -12.50 -12.49
N PHE A 55 2.11 -12.26 -11.74
CA PHE A 55 2.80 -10.97 -11.70
C PHE A 55 4.19 -10.97 -12.36
N ALA A 56 4.62 -12.07 -12.97
CA ALA A 56 5.94 -12.19 -13.60
C ALA A 56 6.20 -11.08 -14.64
N TYR A 57 5.18 -10.73 -15.43
CA TYR A 57 5.26 -9.62 -16.39
C TYR A 57 5.69 -8.30 -15.71
N TYR A 58 5.09 -7.95 -14.57
CA TYR A 58 5.44 -6.73 -13.85
C TYR A 58 6.86 -6.80 -13.25
N GLU A 59 7.28 -7.98 -12.77
CA GLU A 59 8.65 -8.19 -12.29
C GLU A 59 9.69 -7.92 -13.38
N ASP A 60 9.43 -8.33 -14.61
CA ASP A 60 10.34 -8.08 -15.73
C ASP A 60 10.37 -6.59 -16.11
N GLN A 61 9.22 -5.90 -16.08
CA GLN A 61 9.16 -4.45 -16.27
C GLN A 61 9.90 -3.68 -15.17
N PHE A 62 9.82 -4.15 -13.93
CA PHE A 62 10.57 -3.60 -12.81
C PHE A 62 12.07 -3.73 -13.03
N LYS A 63 12.57 -4.93 -13.36
CA LYS A 63 14.00 -5.16 -13.65
C LYS A 63 14.49 -4.31 -14.81
N ALA A 64 13.70 -4.21 -15.89
CA ALA A 64 14.04 -3.40 -17.05
C ALA A 64 14.12 -1.90 -16.71
N TYR A 65 13.26 -1.42 -15.81
CA TYR A 65 13.20 -0.01 -15.44
C TYR A 65 14.28 0.41 -14.43
N MET A 66 14.48 -0.37 -13.36
CA MET A 66 15.36 0.01 -12.25
C MET A 66 16.73 -0.67 -12.27
N GLY A 67 16.91 -1.68 -13.13
CA GLY A 67 18.05 -2.58 -13.15
C GLY A 67 17.91 -3.74 -12.16
N GLU A 68 18.48 -4.90 -12.51
CA GLU A 68 18.35 -6.14 -11.75
C GLU A 68 18.91 -6.03 -10.32
N GLU A 69 20.06 -5.37 -10.16
CA GLU A 69 20.69 -5.16 -8.85
C GLU A 69 19.82 -4.34 -7.89
N ASN A 70 19.19 -3.27 -8.38
CA ASN A 70 18.30 -2.45 -7.57
C ASN A 70 16.99 -3.17 -7.27
N TYR A 71 16.45 -3.88 -8.27
CA TYR A 71 15.28 -4.72 -8.08
C TYR A 71 15.48 -5.75 -6.97
N LYS A 72 16.61 -6.46 -6.97
CA LYS A 72 16.93 -7.46 -5.94
C LYS A 72 16.94 -6.87 -4.53
N LYS A 73 17.42 -5.65 -4.35
CA LYS A 73 17.41 -4.94 -3.05
C LYS A 73 16.01 -4.53 -2.60
N LEU A 74 15.16 -4.11 -3.55
CA LEU A 74 13.82 -3.60 -3.28
C LEU A 74 12.76 -4.70 -3.19
N ARG A 75 12.95 -5.83 -3.88
CA ARG A 75 11.98 -6.94 -3.98
C ARG A 75 11.48 -7.47 -2.64
N PRO A 76 12.27 -7.54 -1.56
CA PRO A 76 11.77 -7.92 -0.23
C PRO A 76 10.75 -6.93 0.35
N TYR A 77 10.81 -5.67 -0.04
CA TYR A 77 9.99 -4.56 0.46
C TYR A 77 8.87 -4.15 -0.50
N LEU A 78 8.84 -4.73 -1.70
CA LEU A 78 7.82 -4.47 -2.71
C LEU A 78 6.49 -5.12 -2.32
N GLY A 79 5.47 -4.29 -2.19
CA GLY A 79 4.09 -4.68 -1.93
C GLY A 79 3.13 -4.11 -2.96
N MET A 80 1.92 -4.68 -3.00
CA MET A 80 0.80 -4.22 -3.80
C MET A 80 -0.28 -3.69 -2.85
N THR A 81 -0.69 -2.44 -3.02
CA THR A 81 -1.69 -1.82 -2.11
C THR A 81 -3.08 -1.78 -2.70
N THR A 82 -3.19 -1.78 -4.04
CA THR A 82 -4.46 -1.77 -4.74
C THR A 82 -4.37 -2.60 -6.02
N TYR A 83 -5.46 -3.28 -6.36
CA TYR A 83 -5.59 -4.04 -7.60
C TYR A 83 -7.06 -4.15 -8.02
N TYR A 84 -7.32 -4.49 -9.27
CA TYR A 84 -8.65 -4.90 -9.72
C TYR A 84 -8.62 -6.30 -10.31
N VAL A 85 -9.79 -6.95 -10.35
CA VAL A 85 -10.00 -8.24 -10.99
C VAL A 85 -10.96 -8.08 -12.15
N CYS A 86 -10.47 -8.36 -13.36
CA CYS A 86 -11.27 -8.51 -14.57
C CYS A 86 -11.11 -9.93 -15.09
N GLU A 87 -12.20 -10.60 -15.46
CA GLU A 87 -12.15 -11.92 -16.11
C GLU A 87 -11.30 -12.95 -15.32
N GLY A 88 -11.34 -12.88 -13.99
CA GLY A 88 -10.55 -13.75 -13.10
C GLY A 88 -9.06 -13.41 -13.00
N LYS A 89 -8.54 -12.44 -13.76
CA LYS A 89 -7.15 -11.98 -13.71
C LYS A 89 -7.00 -10.76 -12.82
N LYS A 90 -5.90 -10.71 -12.06
CA LYS A 90 -5.55 -9.58 -11.18
C LYS A 90 -4.64 -8.60 -11.90
N TYR A 91 -4.98 -7.32 -11.74
CA TYR A 91 -4.24 -6.22 -12.31
C TYR A 91 -3.84 -5.26 -11.18
N PRO A 92 -2.56 -5.20 -10.80
CA PRO A 92 -2.07 -4.26 -9.82
C PRO A 92 -2.27 -2.83 -10.32
N VAL A 93 -2.71 -1.95 -9.42
CA VAL A 93 -2.88 -0.52 -9.72
C VAL A 93 -1.80 0.29 -9.03
N VAL A 94 -1.47 -0.04 -7.78
CA VAL A 94 -0.42 0.65 -7.02
C VAL A 94 0.53 -0.36 -6.38
N PHE A 95 1.82 -0.12 -6.61
CA PHE A 95 2.92 -0.76 -5.91
C PHE A 95 3.57 0.22 -4.94
N SER A 96 4.07 -0.30 -3.82
CA SER A 96 4.77 0.50 -2.83
C SER A 96 5.99 -0.25 -2.32
N THR A 97 7.09 0.49 -2.12
CA THR A 97 8.28 0.00 -1.44
C THR A 97 8.60 0.92 -0.27
N MET A 98 8.81 0.34 0.91
CA MET A 98 9.26 1.08 2.09
C MET A 98 10.43 0.32 2.71
N ILE A 99 11.58 0.99 2.81
CA ILE A 99 12.76 0.40 3.43
C ILE A 99 12.85 0.91 4.86
N ASP A 100 12.61 0.01 5.80
CA ASP A 100 12.78 0.27 7.22
C ASP A 100 14.14 -0.25 7.69
N TYR A 101 14.90 0.61 8.37
CA TYR A 101 16.19 0.26 8.93
C TYR A 101 16.29 0.69 10.39
N LYS A 102 16.99 -0.11 11.18
CA LYS A 102 17.27 0.18 12.59
C LYS A 102 18.55 0.99 12.67
N VAL A 103 18.48 2.13 13.35
CA VAL A 103 19.64 2.98 13.63
C VAL A 103 19.95 2.88 15.11
N LYS A 104 21.16 2.46 15.44
CA LYS A 104 21.69 2.46 16.80
C LYS A 104 22.33 3.83 17.07
N ASN A 105 21.77 4.56 18.02
CA ASN A 105 22.26 5.85 18.46
C ASN A 105 23.01 5.67 19.78
N TYR A 106 24.06 6.46 19.99
CA TYR A 106 24.86 6.47 21.21
C TYR A 106 24.70 7.83 21.90
N GLY A 107 24.51 7.84 23.21
CA GLY A 107 24.13 9.02 23.99
C GLY A 107 23.44 8.62 25.29
N LEU A 108 23.05 9.59 26.11
CA LEU A 108 22.30 9.32 27.34
C LEU A 108 20.80 9.30 27.03
N PHE A 109 20.19 8.11 27.13
CA PHE A 109 18.76 7.89 26.90
C PHE A 109 18.11 7.35 28.15
N GLY A 110 16.79 7.54 28.31
CA GLY A 110 16.03 7.02 29.44
C GLY A 110 15.27 8.10 30.19
N ASP A 111 14.52 7.68 31.20
CA ASP A 111 13.79 8.54 32.13
C ASP A 111 13.96 7.99 33.57
N GLU A 112 13.56 8.77 34.57
CA GLU A 112 13.71 8.41 35.99
C GLU A 112 13.04 7.08 36.36
N GLY A 113 11.98 6.66 35.65
CA GLY A 113 11.23 5.44 35.94
C GLY A 113 11.80 4.18 35.31
N ARG A 114 12.62 4.31 34.26
CA ARG A 114 13.17 3.18 33.49
C ARG A 114 14.69 3.04 33.57
N GLY A 115 15.36 3.99 34.21
CA GLY A 115 16.82 4.09 34.25
C GLY A 115 17.40 4.66 32.95
N PHE A 116 18.71 4.86 32.92
CA PHE A 116 19.42 5.39 31.74
C PHE A 116 20.18 4.31 30.95
N SER A 117 20.38 4.56 29.67
CA SER A 117 21.14 3.73 28.72
C SER A 117 22.08 4.59 27.89
N PHE A 118 23.25 4.05 27.56
CA PHE A 118 24.21 4.69 26.65
C PHE A 118 23.92 4.46 25.16
N SER A 119 22.88 3.68 24.85
CA SER A 119 22.45 3.46 23.47
C SER A 119 20.94 3.30 23.33
N SER A 120 20.42 3.71 22.18
CA SER A 120 19.00 3.57 21.82
C SER A 120 18.87 3.10 20.38
N ILE A 121 17.89 2.24 20.12
CA ILE A 121 17.56 1.78 18.76
C ILE A 121 16.33 2.55 18.29
N SER A 122 16.51 3.36 17.25
CA SER A 122 15.42 4.01 16.53
C SER A 122 15.13 3.28 15.22
N ARG A 123 13.88 3.33 14.76
CA ARG A 123 13.51 2.91 13.40
C ARG A 123 13.46 4.15 12.52
N LYS A 124 14.09 4.06 11.36
CA LYS A 124 14.01 5.05 10.29
C LYS A 124 13.46 4.37 9.05
N SER A 125 12.75 5.16 8.25
CA SER A 125 12.15 4.69 7.01
C SER A 125 12.61 5.59 5.88
N ALA A 126 13.12 5.00 4.80
CA ALA A 126 13.39 5.70 3.57
C ALA A 126 12.19 5.51 2.63
N GLY A 127 11.33 6.52 2.56
CA GLY A 127 10.24 6.61 1.58
C GLY A 127 10.73 7.35 0.34
N GLY A 128 10.39 6.84 -0.85
CA GLY A 128 10.62 7.56 -2.11
C GLY A 128 9.60 8.70 -2.26
N GLY A 129 10.06 9.87 -2.72
CA GLY A 129 9.23 11.05 -2.99
C GLY A 129 8.92 11.29 -4.46
N SER A 130 9.03 10.25 -5.29
CA SER A 130 8.88 10.34 -6.76
C SER A 130 7.79 9.42 -7.25
N PHE A 131 6.89 9.95 -8.08
CA PHE A 131 5.85 9.17 -8.74
C PHE A 131 6.40 8.47 -9.98
N HIS A 132 5.88 7.26 -10.21
CA HIS A 132 6.27 6.40 -11.30
C HIS A 132 5.01 5.83 -11.93
N TYR A 133 4.79 6.11 -13.21
CA TYR A 133 3.61 5.64 -13.93
C TYR A 133 3.97 4.46 -14.80
N PHE A 134 3.06 3.49 -14.86
CA PHE A 134 3.13 2.38 -15.80
C PHE A 134 2.20 2.68 -16.98
N THR A 135 2.77 2.98 -18.14
CA THR A 135 2.02 3.33 -19.36
C THR A 135 2.63 2.65 -20.57
N ASN A 136 1.79 2.17 -21.49
CA ASN A 136 2.22 1.46 -22.69
C ASN A 136 3.24 0.34 -22.41
N GLY A 137 3.03 -0.39 -21.31
CA GLY A 137 3.90 -1.51 -20.92
C GLY A 137 5.24 -1.12 -20.32
N LYS A 138 5.50 0.17 -20.02
CA LYS A 138 6.77 0.66 -19.48
C LYS A 138 6.58 1.62 -18.30
N PHE A 139 7.51 1.59 -17.35
CA PHE A 139 7.58 2.57 -16.29
C PHE A 139 8.25 3.88 -16.74
N ILE A 140 7.68 5.01 -16.33
CA ILE A 140 8.18 6.35 -16.59
C ILE A 140 8.21 7.12 -15.26
N LYS A 141 9.34 7.75 -14.95
CA LYS A 141 9.46 8.66 -13.81
C LYS A 141 8.66 9.94 -14.08
N SER A 142 7.86 10.37 -13.11
CA SER A 142 7.22 11.68 -13.12
C SER A 142 8.17 12.78 -12.65
N ASP A 143 8.00 13.98 -13.18
CA ASP A 143 8.62 15.20 -12.68
C ASP A 143 7.85 15.81 -11.50
N GLU A 144 6.70 15.23 -11.15
CA GLU A 144 5.91 15.63 -9.99
C GLU A 144 6.71 15.49 -8.69
N LYS A 145 6.64 16.53 -7.86
CA LYS A 145 7.24 16.55 -6.54
C LYS A 145 6.23 16.06 -5.51
N TYR A 146 6.62 15.09 -4.70
CA TYR A 146 5.83 14.70 -3.55
C TYR A 146 5.77 15.85 -2.54
N THR A 147 4.59 16.45 -2.37
CA THR A 147 4.36 17.60 -1.48
C THR A 147 3.98 17.20 -0.05
N GLY A 148 4.05 15.91 0.29
CA GLY A 148 3.74 15.43 1.64
C GLY A 148 2.25 15.26 1.94
N GLN A 149 1.35 15.49 0.97
CA GLN A 149 -0.07 15.18 1.14
C GLN A 149 -0.35 13.73 0.73
N SER A 150 -0.61 12.88 1.73
CA SER A 150 -1.28 11.59 1.55
C SER A 150 -2.75 11.84 1.20
N TYR A 151 -3.22 11.26 0.08
CA TYR A 151 -4.65 11.09 -0.19
C TYR A 151 -5.30 10.14 0.81
#